data_AF-A0A078KX92-F1
#
_entry.id   AF-A0A078KX92-F1
#
_cell.length_a   1.000
_cell.length_b   1.000
_cell.length_c   1.000
_cell.angle_alpha   90.00
_cell.angle_beta   90.00
_cell.angle_gamma   90.00
#
_symmetry.space_group_name_H-M   'P 1'
#
loop_
_entity.id
_entity.type
_entity.pdbx_description
1 polymer ?
#
loop_
_entity_poly.entity_id
_entity_poly.type
_entity_poly.pdbx_seq_one_letter_code
_entity_poly.pdbx_strand_id
1 'polypeptide(L)'
;MSFAEITVDKNSEFFIAICKLGVHSYVAAGVKERSGQHRFLGSFGKVGNPEKGGACTASKAICSTLFSETDAFITNERVINYKEGDSERRPAWRTVRYKAYGITYRHYLQFLAHMAALSHEQEKALENSRLPSSWYKLKAYTPIEEDETTVGFKWGPLSIEDYEQELDVCPNEFHLAAFGNTCRHSAIRLVEAARQTAGLGEGVSTTFFRELPLEADFGRGVVGVDHHFYILPLPPTSYPEIGDEKQAILVELYDRLDSMMLIAQDDPNSIEKFEELKKLYQETAGKVPDSIHDVIISIKEWESDHKDLIDTHRAWHFFSSTATRKMFNRLDEQFAQIRQDSDSEASVLCC
;
A
#
# COMPACT_ATOMS: atom_id res chain seq x y z
N MET A 1 2.16 22.93 -20.11
CA MET A 1 3.33 22.02 -20.21
C MET A 1 2.87 20.67 -19.69
N SER A 2 3.05 19.62 -20.49
CA SER A 2 2.64 18.25 -20.20
C SER A 2 3.53 17.69 -19.12
N PHE A 3 2.94 17.04 -18.12
CA PHE A 3 3.71 16.08 -17.33
C PHE A 3 4.34 15.09 -18.30
N ALA A 4 5.60 14.74 -18.08
CA ALA A 4 6.26 13.74 -18.90
C ALA A 4 5.48 12.43 -18.84
N GLU A 5 5.26 11.83 -20.00
CA GLU A 5 4.80 10.46 -20.10
C GLU A 5 5.87 9.55 -19.49
N ILE A 6 5.44 8.51 -18.79
CA ILE A 6 6.34 7.54 -18.15
C ILE A 6 5.99 6.15 -18.66
N THR A 7 6.99 5.30 -18.88
CA THR A 7 6.78 3.90 -19.28
C THR A 7 7.23 3.00 -18.14
N VAL A 8 6.37 2.05 -17.76
CA VAL A 8 6.58 1.18 -16.61
C VAL A 8 6.28 -0.26 -16.99
N ASP A 9 7.02 -1.21 -16.42
CA ASP A 9 6.75 -2.64 -16.59
C ASP A 9 5.51 -3.04 -15.77
N LYS A 10 4.59 -3.81 -16.35
CA LYS A 10 3.36 -4.27 -15.68
C LYS A 10 3.65 -5.16 -14.47
N ASN A 11 4.83 -5.79 -14.42
CA ASN A 11 5.30 -6.60 -13.29
C ASN A 11 6.16 -5.80 -12.30
N SER A 12 6.28 -4.47 -12.48
CA SER A 12 6.93 -3.60 -11.49
C SER A 12 6.21 -3.66 -10.14
N GLU A 13 6.90 -3.26 -9.08
CA GLU A 13 6.30 -3.14 -7.76
C GLU A 13 5.39 -1.91 -7.70
N PHE A 14 4.11 -2.10 -8.05
CA PHE A 14 3.07 -1.12 -7.77
C PHE A 14 2.72 -1.14 -6.29
N PHE A 15 2.41 0.03 -5.74
CA PHE A 15 2.07 0.16 -4.34
C PHE A 15 0.94 1.16 -4.12
N ILE A 16 0.24 0.98 -3.00
CA ILE A 16 -0.62 1.98 -2.42
C ILE A 16 -0.22 2.23 -0.97
N ALA A 17 -0.18 3.50 -0.57
CA ALA A 17 0.25 3.92 0.75
C ALA A 17 -0.85 4.73 1.41
N ILE A 18 -1.03 4.46 2.71
CA ILE A 18 -1.68 5.41 3.61
C ILE A 18 -0.60 6.38 4.11
N CYS A 19 -0.87 7.66 4.02
CA CYS A 19 0.07 8.73 4.33
C CYS A 19 -0.53 9.66 5.39
N LYS A 20 0.35 10.35 6.13
CA LYS A 20 -0.01 11.38 7.10
C LYS A 20 1.01 12.51 7.04
N LEU A 21 0.52 13.74 6.84
CA LEU A 21 1.31 14.96 6.92
C LEU A 21 0.71 15.87 7.99
N GLY A 22 1.40 16.00 9.12
CA GLY A 22 0.88 16.68 10.30
C GLY A 22 -0.44 16.06 10.75
N VAL A 23 -1.52 16.81 10.61
CA VAL A 23 -2.87 16.35 10.97
C VAL A 23 -3.65 15.79 9.77
N HIS A 24 -3.13 15.77 8.56
CA HIS A 24 -3.92 15.29 7.41
C HIS A 24 -3.54 13.86 7.03
N SER A 25 -4.53 13.00 6.75
CA SER A 25 -4.33 11.64 6.25
C SER A 25 -4.87 11.51 4.84
N TYR A 26 -4.12 10.84 3.98
CA TYR A 26 -4.44 10.70 2.57
C TYR A 26 -3.88 9.39 2.02
N VAL A 27 -4.22 9.08 0.77
CA VAL A 27 -3.73 7.91 0.05
C VAL A 27 -2.83 8.33 -1.11
N ALA A 28 -1.78 7.57 -1.37
CA ALA A 28 -0.92 7.73 -2.53
C ALA A 28 -0.69 6.39 -3.20
N ALA A 29 -0.96 6.32 -4.51
CA ALA A 29 -0.61 5.17 -5.34
C ALA A 29 0.66 5.49 -6.13
N GLY A 30 1.48 4.47 -6.36
CA GLY A 30 2.77 4.64 -7.02
C GLY A 30 3.33 3.35 -7.57
N VAL A 31 4.52 3.45 -8.14
CA VAL A 31 5.26 2.32 -8.68
C VAL A 31 6.76 2.51 -8.50
N LYS A 32 7.47 1.40 -8.32
CA LYS A 32 8.93 1.35 -8.35
C LYS A 32 9.40 1.25 -9.80
N GLU A 33 10.12 2.26 -10.27
CA GLU A 33 10.70 2.26 -11.62
C GLU A 33 11.88 1.29 -11.72
N ARG A 34 12.30 0.97 -12.94
CA ARG A 34 13.53 0.20 -13.22
C ARG A 34 14.80 0.83 -12.63
N SER A 35 14.80 2.15 -12.42
CA SER A 35 15.87 2.89 -11.75
C SER A 35 15.98 2.60 -10.24
N GLY A 36 14.98 1.90 -9.67
CA GLY A 36 14.81 1.73 -8.23
C GLY A 36 14.08 2.88 -7.54
N GLN A 37 13.81 3.98 -8.25
CA GLN A 37 13.10 5.14 -7.74
C GLN A 37 11.60 4.84 -7.60
N HIS A 38 11.02 5.15 -6.44
CA HIS A 38 9.57 5.11 -6.25
C HIS A 38 8.95 6.41 -6.75
N ARG A 39 8.04 6.30 -7.72
CA ARG A 39 7.25 7.42 -8.27
C ARG A 39 5.80 7.29 -7.87
N PHE A 40 5.19 8.40 -7.52
CA PHE A 40 3.75 8.46 -7.32
C PHE A 40 3.01 8.62 -8.64
N LEU A 41 1.96 7.82 -8.80
CA LEU A 41 1.06 7.83 -9.94
C LEU A 41 -0.22 8.62 -9.65
N GLY A 42 -0.59 8.77 -8.37
CA GLY A 42 -1.74 9.58 -7.96
C GLY A 42 -1.79 9.72 -6.45
N SER A 43 -2.42 10.79 -5.97
CA SER A 43 -2.64 10.96 -4.54
C SER A 43 -3.88 11.78 -4.24
N PHE A 44 -4.63 11.32 -3.24
CA PHE A 44 -5.98 11.75 -2.96
C PHE A 44 -6.24 11.82 -1.46
N GLY A 45 -6.96 12.84 -1.01
CA GLY A 45 -7.37 12.96 0.38
C GLY A 45 -8.63 13.78 0.57
N LYS A 46 -9.22 13.64 1.76
CA LYS A 46 -10.50 14.25 2.12
C LYS A 46 -10.32 15.71 2.53
N VAL A 47 -11.13 16.59 1.97
CA VAL A 47 -11.22 18.01 2.35
C VAL A 47 -12.67 18.39 2.66
N GLY A 48 -12.86 19.24 3.67
CA GLY A 48 -14.18 19.77 3.98
C GLY A 48 -14.67 20.77 2.93
N ASN A 49 -15.98 20.86 2.71
CA ASN A 49 -16.57 21.84 1.79
C ASN A 49 -16.54 23.26 2.43
N PRO A 50 -15.73 24.20 1.89
CA PRO A 50 -15.60 25.51 2.50
C PRO A 50 -16.81 26.42 2.25
N GLU A 51 -17.73 26.09 1.35
CA GLU A 51 -18.96 26.86 1.13
C GLU A 51 -20.02 26.58 2.20
N LYS A 52 -19.98 25.40 2.81
CA LYS A 52 -20.94 24.97 3.84
C LYS A 52 -20.40 25.16 5.27
N GLY A 53 -19.09 25.33 5.41
CA GLY A 53 -18.45 25.74 6.66
C GLY A 53 -18.41 27.26 6.78
N GLY A 54 -19.20 27.85 7.69
CA GLY A 54 -19.17 29.29 7.96
C GLY A 54 -17.74 29.79 8.22
N ALA A 55 -17.40 30.94 7.63
CA ALA A 55 -16.07 31.55 7.67
C ALA A 55 -15.40 31.41 9.06
N CYS A 56 -14.40 30.55 9.16
CA CYS A 56 -13.71 30.33 10.41
C CYS A 56 -12.23 30.00 10.17
N THR A 57 -11.39 30.76 10.87
CA THR A 57 -9.93 30.65 11.07
C THR A 57 -9.33 29.28 10.77
N ALA A 58 -8.13 29.25 10.18
CA ALA A 58 -7.40 28.04 9.75
C ALA A 58 -7.42 26.86 10.75
N SER A 59 -7.44 27.13 12.06
CA SER A 59 -7.59 26.11 13.11
C SER A 59 -8.93 25.38 13.11
N LYS A 60 -10.04 26.07 12.84
CA LYS A 60 -11.40 25.48 12.76
C LYS A 60 -11.62 24.74 11.45
N ALA A 61 -11.06 25.23 10.33
CA ALA A 61 -11.10 24.52 9.05
C ALA A 61 -10.36 23.18 9.10
N ILE A 62 -9.25 23.13 9.86
CA ILE A 62 -8.53 21.89 10.15
C ILE A 62 -9.40 20.97 11.02
N CYS A 63 -9.90 21.42 12.17
CA CYS A 63 -10.75 20.56 13.01
C CYS A 63 -12.06 20.10 12.35
N SER A 64 -12.69 20.92 11.50
CA SER A 64 -13.86 20.49 10.72
C SER A 64 -13.46 19.43 9.70
N THR A 65 -12.39 19.64 8.93
CA THR A 65 -11.93 18.64 7.92
C THR A 65 -11.52 17.29 8.55
N LEU A 66 -11.07 17.31 9.81
CA LEU A 66 -10.61 16.12 10.52
C LEU A 66 -11.72 15.30 11.18
N PHE A 67 -12.85 15.90 11.51
CA PHE A 67 -13.89 15.25 12.34
C PHE A 67 -15.32 15.44 11.83
N SER A 68 -15.53 16.02 10.65
CA SER A 68 -16.86 16.48 10.31
C SER A 68 -17.80 15.41 9.76
N GLU A 69 -18.97 15.35 10.38
CA GLU A 69 -20.28 15.02 9.82
C GLU A 69 -20.77 16.06 8.79
N THR A 70 -19.97 17.08 8.44
CA THR A 70 -20.26 18.07 7.40
C THR A 70 -19.81 17.58 6.03
N ASP A 71 -20.49 18.06 4.98
CA ASP A 71 -20.18 17.74 3.58
C ASP A 71 -18.69 17.91 3.26
N ALA A 72 -18.10 16.83 2.75
CA ALA A 72 -16.70 16.73 2.40
C ALA A 72 -16.57 16.00 1.06
N PHE A 73 -15.43 16.17 0.42
CA PHE A 73 -15.11 15.51 -0.85
C PHE A 73 -13.63 15.16 -0.90
N ILE A 74 -13.26 14.31 -1.85
CA ILE A 74 -11.88 13.93 -2.12
C ILE A 74 -11.29 14.90 -3.15
N THR A 75 -10.04 15.30 -2.92
CA THR A 75 -9.25 16.16 -3.80
C THR A 75 -7.86 15.57 -4.05
N ASN A 76 -7.16 16.07 -5.06
CA ASN A 76 -5.77 15.74 -5.28
C ASN A 76 -4.85 16.33 -4.20
N GLU A 77 -3.98 15.50 -3.64
CA GLU A 77 -3.01 15.97 -2.65
C GLU A 77 -1.89 16.78 -3.29
N ARG A 78 -1.60 17.94 -2.69
CA ARG A 78 -0.58 18.87 -3.20
C ARG A 78 0.84 18.41 -2.91
N VAL A 79 1.03 17.56 -1.90
CA VAL A 79 2.36 17.08 -1.48
C VAL A 79 3.08 16.36 -2.63
N ILE A 80 2.31 15.70 -3.48
CA ILE A 80 2.81 14.86 -4.57
C ILE A 80 2.64 15.54 -5.94
N ASN A 81 1.59 16.35 -6.10
CA ASN A 81 1.19 16.95 -7.38
C ASN A 81 1.62 18.42 -7.47
N TYR A 82 2.87 18.66 -7.88
CA TYR A 82 3.33 20.01 -8.20
C TYR A 82 3.42 20.23 -9.72
N LYS A 83 2.91 21.38 -10.17
CA LYS A 83 3.10 21.83 -11.55
C LYS A 83 4.55 22.27 -11.74
N GLU A 84 5.19 21.74 -12.77
CA GLU A 84 6.43 22.33 -13.29
C GLU A 84 6.12 23.76 -13.76
N GLY A 85 6.71 24.77 -13.10
CA GLY A 85 6.38 26.19 -13.30
C GLY A 85 5.84 26.94 -12.08
N ASP A 86 5.61 26.26 -10.94
CA ASP A 86 5.45 26.91 -9.62
C ASP A 86 6.85 27.37 -9.13
N SER A 87 7.43 28.31 -9.86
CA SER A 87 8.88 28.55 -9.95
C SER A 87 9.50 29.40 -8.82
N GLU A 88 8.76 29.80 -7.79
CA GLU A 88 9.33 30.70 -6.76
C GLU A 88 9.48 30.10 -5.36
N ARG A 89 8.97 28.89 -5.11
CA ARG A 89 9.25 28.18 -3.86
C ARG A 89 9.54 26.73 -4.20
N ARG A 90 10.84 26.38 -4.25
CA ARG A 90 11.32 25.00 -4.37
C ARG A 90 10.36 24.10 -3.56
N PRO A 91 9.80 23.02 -4.14
CA PRO A 91 8.97 22.10 -3.37
C PRO A 91 9.87 21.56 -2.26
N ALA A 92 9.62 22.03 -1.04
CA ALA A 92 10.33 21.55 0.12
C ALA A 92 9.97 20.09 0.25
N TRP A 93 10.97 19.21 0.22
CA TRP A 93 10.82 17.83 0.67
C TRP A 93 10.02 17.84 1.98
N ARG A 94 8.99 17.01 2.04
CA ARG A 94 8.14 16.88 3.21
C ARG A 94 8.33 15.51 3.77
N THR A 95 8.75 15.43 5.02
CA THR A 95 8.72 14.19 5.78
C THR A 95 7.26 13.83 6.03
N VAL A 96 6.87 12.69 5.48
CA VAL A 96 5.52 12.13 5.54
C VAL A 96 5.59 10.83 6.32
N ARG A 97 4.68 10.70 7.29
CA ARG A 97 4.49 9.45 8.01
C ARG A 97 3.64 8.52 7.13
N TYR A 98 4.01 7.24 6.96
CA TYR A 98 3.31 6.38 6.02
C TYR A 98 3.28 4.89 6.44
N LYS A 99 2.50 4.11 5.70
CA LYS A 99 2.65 2.65 5.53
C LYS A 99 2.20 2.27 4.13
N ALA A 100 2.98 1.43 3.44
CA ALA A 100 2.75 1.08 2.03
C ALA A 100 2.56 -0.42 1.83
N TYR A 101 1.75 -0.75 0.85
CA TYR A 101 1.33 -2.10 0.50
C TYR A 101 1.47 -2.30 -1.00
N GLY A 102 1.98 -3.46 -1.39
CA GLY A 102 2.04 -3.91 -2.77
C GLY A 102 0.63 -4.10 -3.31
N ILE A 103 0.45 -3.71 -4.56
CA ILE A 103 -0.74 -3.96 -5.36
C ILE A 103 -0.29 -4.43 -6.74
N THR A 104 -1.18 -5.06 -7.50
CA THR A 104 -0.90 -5.40 -8.90
C THR A 104 -1.21 -4.20 -9.81
N TYR A 105 -0.76 -4.24 -11.06
CA TYR A 105 -1.21 -3.28 -12.07
C TYR A 105 -2.74 -3.26 -12.20
N ARG A 106 -3.38 -4.43 -12.16
CA ARG A 106 -4.85 -4.55 -12.20
C ARG A 106 -5.52 -3.86 -11.01
N HIS A 107 -5.00 -4.04 -9.80
CA HIS A 107 -5.50 -3.33 -8.62
C HIS A 107 -5.36 -1.81 -8.76
N TYR A 108 -4.28 -1.33 -9.38
CA TYR A 108 -4.12 0.10 -9.67
C TYR A 108 -5.20 0.61 -10.64
N LEU A 109 -5.51 -0.13 -11.71
CA LEU A 109 -6.59 0.23 -12.64
C LEU A 109 -7.95 0.29 -11.96
N GLN A 110 -8.28 -0.71 -11.13
CA GLN A 110 -9.52 -0.73 -10.35
C GLN A 110 -9.59 0.44 -9.38
N PHE A 111 -8.46 0.79 -8.74
CA PHE A 111 -8.39 1.98 -7.91
C PHE A 111 -8.67 3.25 -8.72
N LEU A 112 -8.10 3.41 -9.92
CA LEU A 112 -8.40 4.54 -10.79
C LEU A 112 -9.87 4.59 -11.21
N ALA A 113 -10.48 3.44 -11.50
CA ALA A 113 -11.90 3.34 -11.82
C ALA A 113 -12.76 3.89 -10.67
N HIS A 114 -12.47 3.50 -9.43
CA HIS A 114 -13.15 4.03 -8.25
C HIS A 114 -12.95 5.54 -8.09
N MET A 115 -11.73 6.03 -8.30
CA MET A 115 -11.46 7.47 -8.21
C MET A 115 -12.15 8.26 -9.33
N ALA A 116 -12.27 7.69 -10.54
CA ALA A 116 -13.00 8.29 -11.66
C ALA A 116 -14.50 8.37 -11.39
N ALA A 117 -15.11 7.29 -10.91
CA ALA A 117 -16.52 7.26 -10.49
C ALA A 117 -16.79 8.30 -9.39
N LEU A 118 -15.91 8.36 -8.37
CA LEU A 118 -16.00 9.35 -7.30
C LEU A 118 -15.89 10.79 -7.84
N SER A 119 -14.94 11.05 -8.74
CA SER A 119 -14.76 12.36 -9.37
C SER A 119 -16.02 12.79 -10.12
N HIS A 120 -16.67 11.86 -10.82
CA HIS A 120 -17.92 12.10 -11.55
C HIS A 120 -19.09 12.42 -10.61
N GLU A 121 -19.26 11.65 -9.53
CA GLU A 121 -20.30 11.90 -8.52
C GLU A 121 -20.11 13.27 -7.85
N GLN A 122 -18.88 13.62 -7.50
CA GLN A 122 -18.55 14.92 -6.91
C GLN A 122 -18.85 16.06 -7.88
N GLU A 123 -18.55 15.90 -9.17
CA GLU A 123 -18.83 16.91 -10.19
C GLU A 123 -20.34 17.16 -10.32
N LYS A 124 -21.16 16.11 -10.36
CA LYS A 124 -22.63 16.23 -10.36
C LYS A 124 -23.14 16.91 -9.08
N ALA A 125 -22.64 16.51 -7.92
CA ALA A 125 -23.06 17.06 -6.63
C ALA A 125 -22.65 18.53 -6.44
N LEU A 126 -21.58 18.97 -7.11
CA LEU A 126 -21.01 20.32 -7.00
C LEU A 126 -21.22 21.18 -8.26
N GLU A 127 -22.08 20.76 -9.20
CA GLU A 127 -22.32 21.47 -10.46
C GLU A 127 -22.72 22.95 -10.26
N ASN A 128 -23.47 23.23 -9.17
CA ASN A 128 -23.92 24.58 -8.81
C ASN A 128 -23.06 25.25 -7.71
N SER A 129 -21.94 24.65 -7.33
CA SER A 129 -21.01 25.19 -6.34
C SER A 129 -20.13 26.28 -6.95
N ARG A 130 -19.68 27.26 -6.17
CA ARG A 130 -18.68 28.25 -6.61
C ARG A 130 -17.25 27.72 -6.47
N LEU A 131 -17.08 26.46 -6.05
CA LEU A 131 -15.78 25.83 -5.95
C LEU A 131 -15.14 25.66 -7.33
N PRO A 132 -13.83 25.94 -7.47
CA PRO A 132 -13.13 25.68 -8.72
C PRO A 132 -13.13 24.18 -9.04
N SER A 133 -13.42 23.81 -10.29
CA SER A 133 -13.44 22.40 -10.74
C SER A 133 -12.16 21.62 -10.43
N SER A 134 -11.02 22.31 -10.39
CA SER A 134 -9.73 21.73 -9.97
C SER A 134 -9.69 21.16 -8.54
N TRP A 135 -10.69 21.46 -7.69
CA TRP A 135 -10.76 20.93 -6.33
C TRP A 135 -11.42 19.56 -6.27
N TYR A 136 -12.38 19.28 -7.16
CA TYR A 136 -13.16 18.05 -7.11
C TYR A 136 -12.99 17.15 -8.35
N LYS A 137 -12.42 17.67 -9.45
CA LYS A 137 -11.98 16.86 -10.60
C LYS A 137 -10.62 16.25 -10.30
N LEU A 138 -10.63 14.93 -10.11
CA LEU A 138 -9.44 14.19 -9.73
C LEU A 138 -8.53 13.94 -10.92
N LYS A 139 -7.23 13.88 -10.64
CA LYS A 139 -6.17 13.63 -11.62
C LYS A 139 -5.22 12.54 -11.16
N ALA A 140 -4.71 11.76 -12.10
CA ALA A 140 -3.70 10.73 -11.88
C ALA A 140 -2.90 10.48 -13.17
N TYR A 141 -1.87 9.65 -13.07
CA TYR A 141 -1.25 9.00 -14.22
C TYR A 141 -2.17 7.89 -14.73
N THR A 142 -2.78 8.11 -15.89
CA THR A 142 -3.67 7.16 -16.58
C THR A 142 -2.90 6.43 -17.67
N PRO A 143 -3.19 5.14 -17.93
CA PRO A 143 -2.56 4.42 -19.03
C PRO A 143 -2.98 5.06 -20.37
N ILE A 144 -2.06 5.10 -21.34
CA ILE A 144 -2.30 5.64 -22.68
C ILE A 144 -1.95 4.65 -23.79
N GLU A 145 -0.91 3.85 -23.58
CA GLU A 145 -0.42 2.84 -24.51
C GLU A 145 -0.05 1.61 -23.69
N GLU A 146 -0.53 0.45 -24.10
CA GLU A 146 -0.24 -0.81 -23.44
C GLU A 146 0.28 -1.82 -24.45
N ASP A 147 1.42 -2.42 -24.13
CA ASP A 147 1.88 -3.66 -24.75
C ASP A 147 1.74 -4.83 -23.77
N GLU A 148 2.26 -6.00 -24.12
CA GLU A 148 2.16 -7.21 -23.28
C GLU A 148 2.88 -7.06 -21.93
N THR A 149 3.94 -6.24 -21.86
CA THR A 149 4.88 -6.16 -20.74
C THR A 149 4.98 -4.77 -20.12
N THR A 150 4.70 -3.71 -20.87
CA THR A 150 4.85 -2.33 -20.45
C THR A 150 3.57 -1.53 -20.68
N VAL A 151 3.47 -0.44 -19.92
CA VAL A 151 2.38 0.54 -20.01
C VAL A 151 2.97 1.94 -19.97
N GLY A 152 2.59 2.76 -20.94
CA GLY A 152 2.80 4.21 -20.94
C GLY A 152 1.71 4.89 -20.11
N PHE A 153 2.10 5.79 -19.22
CA PHE A 153 1.19 6.60 -18.43
C PHE A 153 1.33 8.09 -18.73
N LYS A 154 0.21 8.80 -18.62
CA LYS A 154 0.13 10.25 -18.76
C LYS A 154 -0.65 10.86 -17.60
N TRP A 155 -0.13 11.94 -17.02
CA TRP A 155 -0.90 12.67 -16.01
C TRP A 155 -2.07 13.42 -16.65
N GLY A 156 -3.28 13.11 -16.21
CA GLY A 156 -4.51 13.66 -16.77
C GLY A 156 -5.66 13.68 -15.77
N PRO A 157 -6.78 14.32 -16.14
CA PRO A 157 -8.05 14.12 -15.44
C PRO A 157 -8.50 12.66 -15.53
N LEU A 158 -9.16 12.18 -14.49
CA LEU A 158 -9.84 10.88 -14.52
C LEU A 158 -11.22 11.05 -15.16
N SER A 159 -11.52 10.21 -16.16
CA SER A 159 -12.83 10.09 -16.78
C SER A 159 -13.43 8.73 -16.47
N ILE A 160 -14.73 8.66 -16.19
CA ILE A 160 -15.40 7.38 -15.90
C ILE A 160 -15.42 6.48 -17.14
N GLU A 161 -15.52 7.10 -18.32
CA GLU A 161 -15.56 6.45 -19.64
C GLU A 161 -14.29 5.64 -19.91
N ASP A 162 -13.14 6.06 -19.37
CA ASP A 162 -11.86 5.38 -19.53
C ASP A 162 -11.79 4.05 -18.74
N TYR A 163 -12.70 3.83 -17.79
CA TYR A 163 -12.64 2.74 -16.82
C TYR A 163 -13.96 1.95 -16.66
N GLU A 164 -14.90 2.06 -17.61
CA GLU A 164 -16.20 1.39 -17.52
C GLU A 164 -16.09 -0.13 -17.30
N GLN A 165 -15.09 -0.76 -17.93
CA GLN A 165 -14.86 -2.21 -17.82
C GLN A 165 -14.42 -2.64 -16.41
N GLU A 166 -13.71 -1.78 -15.69
CA GLU A 166 -13.17 -2.11 -14.36
C GLU A 166 -14.16 -1.83 -13.23
N LEU A 167 -15.22 -1.08 -13.49
CA LEU A 167 -16.30 -0.82 -12.55
C LEU A 167 -17.25 -2.02 -12.39
N ASP A 168 -17.41 -2.85 -13.42
CA ASP A 168 -18.34 -4.00 -13.42
C ASP A 168 -17.87 -5.16 -12.51
N VAL A 169 -16.59 -5.15 -12.12
CA VAL A 169 -15.95 -6.19 -11.29
C VAL A 169 -16.10 -5.89 -9.78
N CYS A 170 -16.59 -4.70 -9.41
CA CYS A 170 -16.62 -4.29 -8.00
C CYS A 170 -18.05 -3.95 -7.55
N PRO A 171 -18.69 -4.78 -6.71
CA PRO A 171 -20.05 -4.51 -6.25
C PRO A 171 -20.04 -3.31 -5.28
N ASN A 172 -20.70 -2.23 -5.71
CA ASN A 172 -21.35 -1.18 -4.92
C ASN A 172 -20.85 -0.89 -3.49
N GLU A 173 -20.39 0.36 -3.29
CA GLU A 173 -20.65 1.25 -2.12
C GLU A 173 -19.52 2.29 -1.88
N PHE A 174 -18.86 2.80 -2.93
CA PHE A 174 -18.05 4.02 -2.81
C PHE A 174 -18.92 5.29 -2.87
N HIS A 175 -19.94 5.37 -2.02
CA HIS A 175 -20.69 6.61 -1.88
C HIS A 175 -19.84 7.67 -1.17
N LEU A 176 -20.00 8.94 -1.56
CA LEU A 176 -19.43 10.09 -0.84
C LEU A 176 -19.78 10.08 0.66
N ALA A 177 -20.95 9.54 1.03
CA ALA A 177 -21.38 9.34 2.42
C ALA A 177 -20.64 8.19 3.14
N ALA A 178 -19.99 7.29 2.40
CA ALA A 178 -19.18 6.18 2.89
C ALA A 178 -17.73 6.58 3.19
N PHE A 179 -17.41 7.87 3.28
CA PHE A 179 -16.13 8.34 3.80
C PHE A 179 -16.29 8.68 5.27
N GLY A 180 -15.77 7.82 6.16
CA GLY A 180 -15.94 7.92 7.62
C GLY A 180 -15.57 9.29 8.20
N ASN A 181 -15.87 9.48 9.49
CA ASN A 181 -15.87 10.78 10.15
C ASN A 181 -14.54 11.55 10.08
N THR A 182 -13.42 10.88 9.78
CA THR A 182 -12.10 11.51 9.68
C THR A 182 -11.39 11.16 8.38
N CYS A 183 -10.45 12.02 7.95
CA CYS A 183 -9.58 11.75 6.80
C CYS A 183 -8.80 10.42 6.94
N ARG A 184 -8.48 9.99 8.16
CA ARG A 184 -7.86 8.68 8.44
C ARG A 184 -8.77 7.52 8.05
N HIS A 185 -10.05 7.56 8.41
CA HIS A 185 -11.01 6.51 8.04
C HIS A 185 -11.18 6.42 6.53
N SER A 186 -11.30 7.57 5.85
CA SER A 186 -11.38 7.62 4.38
C SER A 186 -10.13 7.04 3.72
N ALA A 187 -8.95 7.41 4.20
CA ALA A 187 -7.70 6.88 3.66
C ALA A 187 -7.57 5.35 3.89
N ILE A 188 -7.99 4.85 5.06
CA ILE A 188 -8.03 3.40 5.32
C ILE A 188 -8.94 2.70 4.31
N ARG A 189 -10.18 3.16 4.14
CA ARG A 189 -11.14 2.55 3.20
C ARG A 189 -10.63 2.55 1.76
N LEU A 190 -10.00 3.63 1.31
CA LEU A 190 -9.42 3.71 -0.03
C LEU A 190 -8.27 2.71 -0.22
N VAL A 191 -7.41 2.54 0.79
CA VAL A 191 -6.32 1.56 0.74
C VAL A 191 -6.85 0.13 0.78
N GLU A 192 -7.82 -0.17 1.63
CA GLU A 192 -8.44 -1.50 1.73
C GLU A 192 -9.12 -1.90 0.42
N ALA A 193 -9.82 -0.97 -0.24
CA ALA A 193 -10.45 -1.23 -1.53
C ALA A 193 -9.45 -1.45 -2.65
N ALA A 194 -8.40 -0.62 -2.74
CA ALA A 194 -7.35 -0.84 -3.73
C ALA A 194 -6.62 -2.18 -3.54
N ARG A 195 -6.51 -2.65 -2.30
CA ARG A 195 -5.92 -3.96 -1.97
C ARG A 195 -6.91 -5.13 -2.07
N GLN A 196 -8.21 -4.84 -2.16
CA GLN A 196 -9.29 -5.81 -2.02
C GLN A 196 -9.18 -6.67 -0.75
N THR A 197 -8.67 -6.09 0.34
CA THR A 197 -8.46 -6.81 1.60
C THR A 197 -8.72 -5.88 2.77
N ALA A 198 -9.50 -6.34 3.73
CA ALA A 198 -9.75 -5.62 4.97
C ALA A 198 -8.54 -5.71 5.91
N GLY A 199 -8.30 -4.66 6.69
CA GLY A 199 -7.21 -4.62 7.65
C GLY A 199 -5.89 -4.17 7.03
N LEU A 200 -5.25 -3.25 7.73
CA LEU A 200 -3.99 -2.61 7.32
C LEU A 200 -2.78 -3.11 8.13
N GLY A 201 -2.96 -4.18 8.91
CA GLY A 201 -1.94 -4.76 9.76
C GLY A 201 -1.57 -3.87 10.95
N GLU A 202 -0.41 -4.13 11.55
CA GLU A 202 0.06 -3.42 12.74
C GLU A 202 0.43 -1.96 12.47
N GLY A 203 0.37 -1.11 13.49
CA GLY A 203 0.81 0.29 13.39
C GLY A 203 -0.17 1.24 12.67
N VAL A 204 -1.22 0.75 12.01
CA VAL A 204 -2.26 1.61 11.43
C VAL A 204 -3.52 1.59 12.29
N SER A 205 -3.81 2.72 12.94
CA SER A 205 -5.03 2.88 13.74
C SER A 205 -6.02 3.80 13.04
N THR A 206 -7.30 3.49 13.24
CA THR A 206 -8.42 4.41 12.97
C THR A 206 -8.39 5.64 13.87
N THR A 207 -7.68 5.57 15.01
CA THR A 207 -7.47 6.70 15.91
C THR A 207 -6.56 7.73 15.24
N PHE A 208 -7.16 8.87 14.90
CA PHE A 208 -6.55 9.95 14.16
C PHE A 208 -5.22 10.48 14.77
N PHE A 209 -5.14 10.58 16.09
CA PHE A 209 -3.96 11.12 16.79
C PHE A 209 -2.76 10.17 16.80
N ARG A 210 -2.95 8.88 16.48
CA ARG A 210 -1.83 7.95 16.36
C ARG A 210 -1.08 8.24 15.07
N GLU A 211 0.25 8.27 15.17
CA GLU A 211 1.11 8.39 14.00
C GLU A 211 1.13 7.09 13.19
N LEU A 212 1.41 7.22 11.89
CA LEU A 212 1.78 6.07 11.08
C LEU A 212 3.24 5.67 11.39
N PRO A 213 3.59 4.39 11.23
CA PRO A 213 4.81 3.87 11.83
C PRO A 213 6.10 4.28 11.12
N LEU A 214 6.06 4.55 9.82
CA LEU A 214 7.24 4.85 9.01
C LEU A 214 7.29 6.32 8.61
N GLU A 215 8.46 6.81 8.23
CA GLU A 215 8.73 8.14 7.68
C GLU A 215 9.43 8.03 6.33
N ALA A 216 9.05 8.88 5.38
CA ALA A 216 9.80 9.07 4.15
C ALA A 216 9.62 10.50 3.67
N ASP A 217 10.64 11.04 2.99
CA ASP A 217 10.54 12.36 2.41
C ASP A 217 9.88 12.30 1.04
N PHE A 218 8.81 13.05 0.83
CA PHE A 218 8.14 13.15 -0.47
C PHE A 218 8.44 14.50 -1.11
N GLY A 219 8.70 14.47 -2.41
CA GLY A 219 8.98 15.68 -3.17
C GLY A 219 8.98 15.41 -4.66
N ARG A 220 8.46 16.34 -5.45
CA ARG A 220 8.53 16.31 -6.92
C ARG A 220 7.96 15.01 -7.54
N GLY A 221 6.89 14.48 -6.94
CA GLY A 221 6.23 13.26 -7.42
C GLY A 221 6.99 11.96 -7.16
N VAL A 222 8.06 11.99 -6.36
CA VAL A 222 8.84 10.79 -6.00
C VAL A 222 9.07 10.70 -4.49
N VAL A 223 9.47 9.52 -4.05
CA VAL A 223 9.98 9.29 -2.68
C VAL A 223 11.47 9.63 -2.61
N GLY A 224 11.89 10.29 -1.55
CA GLY A 224 13.29 10.65 -1.29
C GLY A 224 14.13 9.41 -1.00
N VAL A 225 15.45 9.59 -1.04
CA VAL A 225 16.42 8.50 -0.88
C VAL A 225 17.00 8.42 0.54
N ASP A 226 16.67 9.38 1.40
CA ASP A 226 17.23 9.49 2.75
C ASP A 226 16.72 8.39 3.69
N HIS A 227 15.57 7.80 3.37
CA HIS A 227 14.93 6.71 4.12
C HIS A 227 14.64 5.52 3.21
N HIS A 228 14.75 4.31 3.75
CA HIS A 228 14.31 3.12 3.04
C HIS A 228 12.77 3.07 2.95
N PHE A 229 12.24 3.04 1.72
CA PHE A 229 10.79 3.03 1.50
C PHE A 229 10.23 1.60 1.53
N TYR A 230 9.87 1.13 2.72
CA TYR A 230 9.25 -0.18 2.91
C TYR A 230 7.89 -0.29 2.21
N ILE A 231 7.73 -1.36 1.43
CA ILE A 231 6.46 -1.77 0.81
C ILE A 231 6.22 -3.24 1.19
N LEU A 232 5.12 -3.52 1.90
CA LEU A 232 4.69 -4.90 2.15
C LEU A 232 4.31 -5.58 0.83
N PRO A 233 4.57 -6.88 0.64
CA PRO A 233 4.08 -7.57 -0.55
C PRO A 233 2.54 -7.69 -0.55
N LEU A 234 1.97 -8.27 -1.61
CA LEU A 234 0.56 -8.65 -1.62
C LEU A 234 0.26 -9.56 -0.41
N PRO A 235 -0.88 -9.38 0.29
CA PRO A 235 -1.20 -10.21 1.45
C PRO A 235 -1.42 -11.67 1.06
N PRO A 236 -1.30 -12.63 1.99
CA PRO A 236 -1.51 -14.05 1.70
C PRO A 236 -2.89 -14.34 1.10
N THR A 237 -3.92 -13.55 1.46
CA THR A 237 -5.28 -13.66 0.92
C THR A 237 -5.39 -13.37 -0.57
N SER A 238 -4.35 -12.78 -1.19
CA SER A 238 -4.29 -12.54 -2.64
C SER A 238 -3.95 -13.79 -3.45
N TYR A 239 -3.69 -14.94 -2.80
CA TYR A 239 -3.32 -16.20 -3.43
C TYR A 239 -4.33 -17.31 -3.07
N PRO A 240 -5.61 -17.20 -3.45
CA PRO A 240 -6.67 -18.12 -2.99
C PRO A 240 -6.50 -19.57 -3.48
N GLU A 241 -5.71 -19.80 -4.51
CA GLU A 241 -5.46 -21.11 -5.10
C GLU A 241 -4.39 -21.94 -4.37
N ILE A 242 -3.73 -21.39 -3.35
CA ILE A 242 -2.72 -22.12 -2.60
C ILE A 242 -3.34 -22.91 -1.44
N GLY A 243 -2.84 -24.11 -1.18
CA GLY A 243 -3.34 -24.97 -0.09
C GLY A 243 -3.17 -24.34 1.29
N ASP A 244 -4.00 -24.77 2.25
CA ASP A 244 -4.09 -24.22 3.60
C ASP A 244 -2.74 -24.24 4.34
N GLU A 245 -1.93 -25.29 4.15
CA GLU A 245 -0.62 -25.39 4.79
C GLU A 245 0.35 -24.32 4.27
N LYS A 246 0.35 -24.10 2.95
CA LYS A 246 1.18 -23.07 2.32
C LYS A 246 0.68 -21.68 2.70
N GLN A 247 -0.63 -21.50 2.82
CA GLN A 247 -1.25 -20.28 3.30
C GLN A 247 -0.79 -19.93 4.72
N ALA A 248 -0.77 -20.91 5.64
CA ALA A 248 -0.31 -20.70 7.01
C ALA A 248 1.16 -20.23 7.08
N ILE A 249 2.03 -20.79 6.23
CA ILE A 249 3.43 -20.37 6.10
C ILE A 249 3.52 -18.92 5.62
N LEU A 250 2.76 -18.55 4.58
CA LEU A 250 2.76 -17.18 4.06
C LEU A 250 2.27 -16.18 5.12
N VAL A 251 1.29 -16.54 5.95
CA VAL A 251 0.82 -15.69 7.06
C VAL A 251 1.94 -15.40 8.05
N GLU A 252 2.67 -16.42 8.51
CA GLU A 252 3.80 -16.22 9.44
C GLU A 252 4.90 -15.33 8.85
N LEU A 253 5.25 -15.53 7.58
CA LEU A 253 6.22 -14.69 6.87
C LEU A 253 5.74 -13.24 6.75
N TYR A 254 4.46 -13.04 6.37
CA TYR A 254 3.86 -11.73 6.19
C TYR A 254 3.77 -10.95 7.50
N ASP A 255 3.30 -11.58 8.57
CA ASP A 255 3.20 -10.97 9.89
C ASP A 255 4.56 -10.54 10.42
N ARG A 256 5.61 -11.32 10.11
CA ARG A 256 6.97 -10.95 10.44
C ARG A 256 7.45 -9.73 9.65
N LEU A 257 7.18 -9.66 8.34
CA LEU A 257 7.49 -8.48 7.51
C LEU A 257 6.80 -7.23 8.07
N ASP A 258 5.52 -7.34 8.42
CA ASP A 258 4.73 -6.24 8.97
C ASP A 258 5.28 -5.75 10.32
N SER A 259 5.58 -6.68 11.22
CA SER A 259 6.16 -6.34 12.53
C SER A 259 7.58 -5.76 12.41
N MET A 260 8.37 -6.19 11.42
CA MET A 260 9.79 -5.88 11.34
C MET A 260 10.06 -4.41 11.04
N MET A 261 9.22 -3.80 10.19
CA MET A 261 9.34 -2.40 9.79
C MET A 261 9.05 -1.41 10.92
N LEU A 262 8.33 -1.84 11.98
CA LEU A 262 7.93 -0.97 13.10
C LEU A 262 9.05 -0.67 14.10
N ILE A 263 10.16 -1.40 14.06
CA ILE A 263 11.11 -1.46 15.18
C ILE A 263 12.37 -0.60 14.93
N ALA A 264 12.84 -0.48 13.69
CA ALA A 264 13.99 0.36 13.32
C ALA A 264 14.04 0.51 11.79
N GLN A 265 13.51 1.62 11.28
CA GLN A 265 13.34 1.84 9.85
C GLN A 265 14.67 1.98 9.09
N ASP A 266 15.62 2.72 9.65
CA ASP A 266 16.87 3.06 8.93
C ASP A 266 18.06 2.17 9.35
N ASP A 267 17.81 1.09 10.10
CA ASP A 267 18.84 0.13 10.50
C ASP A 267 19.19 -0.78 9.29
N PRO A 268 20.44 -0.79 8.80
CA PRO A 268 20.83 -1.56 7.62
C PRO A 268 20.51 -3.06 7.72
N ASN A 269 20.74 -3.66 8.89
CA ASN A 269 20.44 -5.08 9.12
C ASN A 269 18.93 -5.35 9.07
N SER A 270 18.11 -4.40 9.48
CA SER A 270 16.65 -4.49 9.41
C SER A 270 16.14 -4.35 7.98
N ILE A 271 16.76 -3.45 7.19
CA ILE A 271 16.46 -3.29 5.77
C ILE A 271 16.82 -4.57 5.00
N GLU A 272 18.05 -5.07 5.14
CA GLU A 272 18.51 -6.29 4.46
C GLU A 272 17.64 -7.49 4.84
N LYS A 273 17.36 -7.68 6.14
CA LYS A 273 16.52 -8.77 6.62
C LYS A 273 15.08 -8.67 6.11
N PHE A 274 14.54 -7.47 5.97
CA PHE A 274 13.21 -7.26 5.40
C PHE A 274 13.20 -7.63 3.93
N GLU A 275 14.16 -7.15 3.14
CA GLU A 275 14.22 -7.40 1.70
C GLU A 275 14.44 -8.89 1.38
N GLU A 276 15.34 -9.56 2.10
CA GLU A 276 15.55 -11.01 1.92
C GLU A 276 14.32 -11.83 2.34
N LEU A 277 13.67 -11.49 3.46
CA LEU A 277 12.44 -12.16 3.87
C LEU A 277 11.28 -11.90 2.90
N LYS A 278 11.23 -10.72 2.30
CA LYS A 278 10.22 -10.35 1.29
C LYS A 278 10.42 -11.14 0.00
N LYS A 279 11.66 -11.36 -0.43
CA LYS A 279 11.97 -12.25 -1.56
C LYS A 279 11.51 -13.68 -1.27
N LEU A 280 11.85 -14.23 -0.10
CA LEU A 280 11.39 -15.56 0.31
C LEU A 280 9.87 -15.67 0.27
N TYR A 281 9.16 -14.66 0.79
CA TYR A 281 7.71 -14.59 0.74
C TYR A 281 7.19 -14.63 -0.70
N GLN A 282 7.73 -13.79 -1.59
CA GLN A 282 7.29 -13.69 -2.98
C GLN A 282 7.58 -14.98 -3.77
N GLU A 283 8.75 -15.59 -3.56
CA GLU A 283 9.11 -16.88 -4.15
C GLU A 283 8.18 -17.99 -3.65
N THR A 284 7.91 -18.01 -2.34
CA THR A 284 6.98 -18.98 -1.75
C THR A 284 5.59 -18.78 -2.35
N ALA A 285 5.09 -17.55 -2.43
CA ALA A 285 3.76 -17.26 -2.97
C ALA A 285 3.64 -17.63 -4.46
N GLY A 286 4.63 -17.28 -5.29
CA GLY A 286 4.58 -17.44 -6.75
C GLY A 286 4.76 -18.86 -7.29
N LYS A 287 5.27 -19.81 -6.49
CA LYS A 287 5.47 -21.19 -6.93
C LYS A 287 4.17 -22.00 -6.89
N VAL A 288 3.48 -22.13 -8.02
CA VAL A 288 2.29 -23.00 -8.16
C VAL A 288 2.47 -23.93 -9.37
N PRO A 289 2.21 -25.25 -9.24
CA PRO A 289 1.98 -26.03 -8.02
C PRO A 289 3.27 -26.73 -7.56
N ASP A 290 3.90 -26.21 -6.50
CA ASP A 290 4.90 -26.97 -5.75
C ASP A 290 4.19 -27.77 -4.67
N SER A 291 4.66 -29.00 -4.40
CA SER A 291 4.17 -29.74 -3.25
C SER A 291 4.54 -29.00 -1.96
N ILE A 292 3.75 -29.16 -0.89
CA ILE A 292 4.10 -28.57 0.41
C ILE A 292 5.49 -29.05 0.89
N HIS A 293 5.91 -30.26 0.50
CA HIS A 293 7.23 -30.78 0.80
C HIS A 293 8.35 -29.96 0.14
N ASP A 294 8.19 -29.58 -1.13
CA ASP A 294 9.17 -28.77 -1.86
C ASP A 294 9.26 -27.36 -1.27
N VAL A 295 8.12 -26.80 -0.84
CA VAL A 295 8.07 -25.51 -0.12
C VAL A 295 8.86 -25.59 1.18
N ILE A 296 8.66 -26.65 1.99
CA ILE A 296 9.38 -26.86 3.25
C ILE A 296 10.89 -26.98 3.00
N ILE A 297 11.31 -27.77 2.00
CA ILE A 297 12.73 -27.90 1.64
C ILE A 297 13.31 -26.54 1.24
N SER A 298 12.62 -25.82 0.35
CA SER A 298 13.06 -24.50 -0.12
C SER A 298 13.23 -23.50 1.03
N ILE A 299 12.33 -23.49 2.02
CA ILE A 299 12.43 -22.62 3.18
C ILE A 299 13.59 -23.03 4.09
N LYS A 300 13.80 -24.33 4.29
CA LYS A 300 14.89 -24.88 5.10
C LYS A 300 16.27 -24.58 4.51
N GLU A 301 16.42 -24.72 3.20
CA GLU A 301 17.63 -24.36 2.47
C GLU A 301 17.89 -22.86 2.59
N TRP A 302 16.87 -22.03 2.34
CA TRP A 302 16.97 -20.58 2.50
C TRP A 302 17.37 -20.18 3.93
N GLU A 303 16.76 -20.79 4.95
CA GLU A 303 17.06 -20.54 6.37
C GLU A 303 18.53 -20.85 6.71
N SER A 304 19.06 -21.94 6.15
CA SER A 304 20.46 -22.35 6.30
C SER A 304 21.39 -21.32 5.65
N ASP A 305 21.09 -20.90 4.42
CA ASP A 305 21.91 -19.97 3.65
C ASP A 305 21.92 -18.56 4.25
N HIS A 306 20.83 -18.15 4.91
CA HIS A 306 20.68 -16.82 5.52
C HIS A 306 20.80 -16.83 7.05
N LYS A 307 21.40 -17.88 7.62
CA LYS A 307 21.49 -18.07 9.07
C LYS A 307 22.06 -16.86 9.82
N ASP A 308 23.18 -16.33 9.33
CA ASP A 308 23.86 -15.19 9.95
C ASP A 308 22.97 -13.95 9.96
N LEU A 309 22.28 -13.68 8.86
CA LEU A 309 21.33 -12.57 8.75
C LEU A 309 20.18 -12.76 9.74
N ILE A 310 19.57 -13.95 9.81
CA ILE A 310 18.45 -14.26 10.72
C ILE A 310 18.85 -14.04 12.18
N ASP A 311 20.04 -14.52 12.56
CA ASP A 311 20.54 -14.50 13.94
C ASP A 311 21.17 -13.15 14.35
N THR A 312 21.42 -12.25 13.39
CA THR A 312 21.96 -10.92 13.69
C THR A 312 20.99 -10.07 14.51
N HIS A 313 21.51 -9.58 15.65
CA HIS A 313 20.82 -8.67 16.57
C HIS A 313 21.03 -7.21 16.21
N ARG A 314 20.01 -6.38 16.49
CA ARG A 314 20.09 -4.91 16.32
C ARG A 314 20.84 -4.21 17.47
N ALA A 315 20.94 -4.84 18.64
CA ALA A 315 21.59 -4.31 19.84
C ALA A 315 22.24 -5.46 20.64
N TRP A 316 23.01 -5.13 21.68
CA TRP A 316 23.83 -6.05 22.50
C TRP A 316 23.03 -7.02 23.40
N HIS A 317 21.91 -7.56 22.92
CA HIS A 317 21.13 -8.61 23.58
C HIS A 317 21.63 -9.99 23.15
N PHE A 318 22.82 -10.37 23.62
CA PHE A 318 23.49 -11.63 23.23
C PHE A 318 22.81 -12.91 23.72
N PHE A 319 21.81 -12.83 24.62
CA PHE A 319 21.27 -14.00 25.32
C PHE A 319 19.85 -14.41 24.89
N SER A 320 19.23 -13.74 23.92
CA SER A 320 17.86 -14.06 23.47
C SER A 320 17.84 -14.32 21.97
N SER A 321 17.04 -15.27 21.46
CA SER A 321 16.88 -15.44 20.01
C SER A 321 16.20 -14.23 19.37
N THR A 322 16.59 -13.89 18.13
CA THR A 322 15.94 -12.84 17.35
C THR A 322 14.48 -13.17 17.07
N ALA A 323 13.63 -12.15 16.84
CA ALA A 323 12.23 -12.36 16.50
C ALA A 323 12.06 -13.15 15.18
N THR A 324 12.96 -12.96 14.21
CA THR A 324 12.97 -13.73 12.97
C THR A 324 13.35 -15.18 13.20
N ARG A 325 14.36 -15.48 14.04
CA ARG A 325 14.67 -16.86 14.44
C ARG A 325 13.48 -17.53 15.13
N LYS A 326 12.80 -16.81 16.02
CA LYS A 326 11.60 -17.34 16.70
C LYS A 326 10.47 -17.68 15.73
N MET A 327 10.31 -16.92 14.64
CA MET A 327 9.36 -17.25 13.57
C MET A 327 9.77 -18.54 12.86
N PHE A 328 11.04 -18.70 12.47
CA PHE A 328 11.52 -19.96 11.86
C PHE A 328 11.36 -21.16 12.79
N ASN A 329 11.62 -21.01 14.09
CA ASN A 329 11.36 -22.10 15.05
C ASN A 329 9.88 -22.52 15.08
N ARG A 330 8.93 -21.58 14.94
CA ARG A 330 7.51 -21.91 14.83
C ARG A 330 7.18 -22.61 13.52
N LEU A 331 7.79 -22.18 12.41
CA LEU A 331 7.66 -22.88 11.12
C LEU A 331 8.17 -24.32 11.23
N ASP A 332 9.27 -24.56 11.95
CA ASP A 332 9.79 -25.91 12.17
C ASP A 332 8.82 -26.82 12.93
N GLU A 333 8.17 -26.26 13.96
CA GLU A 333 7.12 -26.94 14.69
C GLU A 333 5.93 -27.29 13.76
N GLN A 334 5.51 -26.35 12.90
CA GLN A 334 4.47 -26.59 11.90
C GLN A 334 4.88 -27.66 10.88
N PHE A 335 6.12 -27.63 10.39
CA PHE A 335 6.64 -28.59 9.42
C PHE A 335 6.70 -30.01 10.01
N ALA A 336 7.05 -30.13 11.30
CA ALA A 336 7.01 -31.41 12.00
C ALA A 336 5.58 -31.96 12.10
N GLN A 337 4.60 -31.10 12.36
CA GLN A 337 3.18 -31.48 12.41
C GLN A 337 2.68 -31.97 11.05
N ILE A 338 2.94 -31.22 9.97
CA ILE A 338 2.52 -31.59 8.60
C ILE A 338 3.05 -32.97 8.19
N ARG A 339 4.29 -33.29 8.57
CA ARG A 339 4.89 -34.62 8.29
C ARG A 339 4.16 -35.74 9.06
N GLN A 340 3.87 -35.53 10.34
CA GLN A 340 3.15 -36.51 11.15
C GLN A 340 1.75 -36.79 10.61
N ASP A 341 1.03 -35.74 10.19
CA ASP A 341 -0.32 -35.87 9.65
C ASP A 341 -0.29 -36.64 8.32
N SER A 342 0.67 -36.35 7.44
CA SER A 342 0.88 -37.05 6.17
C SER A 342 1.18 -38.55 6.35
N ASP A 343 2.04 -38.90 7.32
CA ASP A 343 2.39 -40.30 7.61
C ASP A 343 1.19 -41.08 8.21
N SER A 344 0.33 -40.38 8.97
CA SER A 344 -0.87 -40.97 9.56
C SER A 344 -1.94 -41.29 8.51
N GLU A 345 -2.15 -40.41 7.53
CA GLU A 345 -3.10 -40.64 6.44
C GLU A 345 -2.66 -41.79 5.52
N ALA A 346 -1.37 -41.88 5.22
CA ALA A 346 -0.81 -42.99 4.44
C ALA A 346 -1.01 -44.35 5.13
N SER A 347 -0.94 -44.38 6.46
CA SER A 347 -1.13 -45.59 7.26
C SER A 347 -2.60 -46.05 7.30
N VAL A 348 -3.56 -45.12 7.25
CA VAL A 348 -5.00 -45.42 7.22
C VAL A 348 -5.43 -45.95 5.86
N LEU A 349 -4.84 -45.47 4.76
CA LEU A 349 -5.15 -45.92 3.40
C LEU A 349 -4.60 -47.30 3.04
N CYS A 350 -3.67 -47.84 3.83
CA CYS A 350 -3.10 -49.18 3.66
C CYS A 350 -3.80 -50.27 4.50
N CYS A 351 -4.84 -49.91 5.27
CA CYS A 351 -5.71 -50.83 5.99
C CYS A 351 -7.08 -50.92 5.31
#